data_AF-A0A3M2CPB1-F1
#
_entry.id   AF-A0A3M2CPB1-F1
#
_cell.length_a   1.000
_cell.length_b   1.000
_cell.length_c   1.000
_cell.angle_alpha   90.00
_cell.angle_beta   90.00
_cell.angle_gamma   90.00
#
_symmetry.space_group_name_H-M   'P 1'
#
loop_
_entity.id
_entity.type
_entity.pdbx_description
1 polymer ?
#
loop_
_entity_poly.entity_id
_entity_poly.type
_entity_poly.pdbx_seq_one_letter_code
_entity_poly.pdbx_strand_id
1 'polypeptide(L)'
;QVTDYIVIASGTSDRQMRTAADKAQEAVEALGAETFRSARDPSSTWIVLDFVDVVVHVFEPATRAHYDLEMLWGDGPRVPWSPRKAGAGPAPTSRD
;
A
#
# COMPACT_ATOMS: atom_id res chain seq x y z
N GLN A 1 -16.13 1.51 7.67
CA GLN A 1 -15.52 1.09 6.39
C GLN A 1 -14.87 -0.26 6.64
N VAL A 2 -15.01 -1.19 5.70
CA VAL A 2 -14.38 -2.52 5.73
C VAL A 2 -13.51 -2.58 4.48
N THR A 3 -12.26 -3.00 4.60
CA THR A 3 -11.32 -3.18 3.49
C THR A 3 -11.04 -4.66 3.33
N ASP A 4 -10.78 -5.11 2.10
CA ASP A 4 -10.54 -6.53 1.81
C ASP A 4 -9.04 -6.87 1.89
N TYR A 5 -8.18 -5.90 1.57
CA TYR A 5 -6.73 -6.09 1.56
C TYR A 5 -5.99 -4.95 2.27
N ILE A 6 -4.94 -5.33 2.98
CA ILE A 6 -3.93 -4.39 3.45
C ILE A 6 -2.59 -4.67 2.78
N VAL A 7 -1.87 -3.62 2.44
CA VAL A 7 -0.50 -3.69 1.94
C VAL A 7 0.39 -2.96 2.92
N ILE A 8 1.36 -3.66 3.50
CA ILE A 8 2.32 -3.07 4.44
C ILE A 8 3.70 -3.01 3.79
N ALA A 9 4.20 -1.79 3.60
CA ALA A 9 5.49 -1.49 3.00
C ALA A 9 6.38 -0.68 3.95
N SER A 10 7.68 -0.71 3.70
CA SER A 10 8.66 0.09 4.45
C SER A 10 9.54 0.94 3.53
N GLY A 11 9.87 2.15 3.98
CA GLY A 11 10.86 3.02 3.36
C GLY A 11 11.78 3.63 4.39
N THR A 12 13.05 3.84 4.04
CA THR A 12 14.10 4.32 4.97
C THR A 12 14.30 5.83 4.92
N SER A 13 13.50 6.54 4.13
CA SER A 13 13.50 8.01 4.08
C SER A 13 12.13 8.54 3.68
N ASP A 14 11.81 9.75 4.14
CA ASP A 14 10.58 10.45 3.74
C ASP A 14 10.42 10.51 2.22
N ARG A 15 11.51 10.82 1.50
CA ARG A 15 11.52 10.86 0.03
C ARG A 15 11.12 9.51 -0.58
N GLN A 16 11.72 8.42 -0.12
CA GLN A 16 11.39 7.08 -0.63
C GLN A 16 9.93 6.72 -0.35
N MET A 17 9.45 7.03 0.85
CA MET A 17 8.07 6.74 1.24
C MET A 17 7.08 7.58 0.41
N ARG A 18 7.36 8.87 0.15
CA ARG A 18 6.59 9.71 -0.78
C ARG A 18 6.54 9.09 -2.17
N THR A 19 7.70 8.77 -2.73
CA THR A 19 7.77 8.17 -4.07
C THR A 19 7.01 6.84 -4.15
N ALA A 20 7.05 6.02 -3.11
CA ALA A 20 6.27 4.78 -3.07
C ALA A 20 4.75 5.06 -3.04
N ALA A 21 4.31 6.05 -2.24
CA ALA A 21 2.92 6.45 -2.17
C ALA A 21 2.43 7.03 -3.51
N ASP A 22 3.18 7.97 -4.09
CA ASP A 22 2.87 8.57 -5.40
C ASP A 22 2.74 7.50 -6.49
N LYS A 23 3.66 6.53 -6.51
CA LYS A 23 3.61 5.41 -7.47
C LYS A 23 2.43 4.48 -7.27
N ALA A 24 1.96 4.29 -6.03
CA ALA A 24 0.75 3.53 -5.77
C ALA A 24 -0.48 4.27 -6.31
N GLN A 25 -0.56 5.58 -6.11
CA GLN A 25 -1.65 6.40 -6.66
C GLN A 25 -1.64 6.41 -8.19
N GLU A 26 -0.49 6.66 -8.83
CA GLU A 26 -0.33 6.58 -10.29
C GLU A 26 -0.77 5.22 -10.85
N ALA A 27 -0.46 4.13 -10.14
CA ALA A 27 -0.85 2.78 -10.56
C ALA A 27 -2.38 2.57 -10.49
N VAL A 28 -3.05 3.15 -9.50
CA VAL A 28 -4.51 3.10 -9.35
C VAL A 28 -5.20 3.97 -10.40
N GLU A 29 -4.67 5.18 -10.65
CA GLU A 29 -5.13 6.07 -11.72
C GLU A 29 -5.03 5.42 -13.10
N ALA A 30 -3.93 4.70 -13.38
CA ALA A 30 -3.76 3.95 -14.63
C ALA A 30 -4.77 2.80 -14.83
N LEU A 31 -5.44 2.37 -13.76
CA LEU A 31 -6.55 1.39 -13.81
C LEU A 31 -7.93 2.06 -13.93
N GLY A 32 -7.99 3.40 -14.00
CA GLY A 32 -9.23 4.16 -14.06
C GLY A 32 -9.94 4.31 -12.70
N ALA A 33 -9.22 4.10 -11.60
CA ALA A 33 -9.70 4.28 -10.24
C ALA A 33 -9.01 5.49 -9.57
N GLU A 34 -9.55 5.94 -8.44
CA GLU A 34 -9.05 7.13 -7.72
C GLU A 34 -8.64 6.79 -6.29
N THR A 35 -7.76 7.63 -5.70
CA THR A 35 -7.46 7.56 -4.26
C THR A 35 -8.66 8.06 -3.47
N PHE A 36 -9.24 7.25 -2.59
CA PHE A 36 -10.33 7.69 -1.73
C PHE A 36 -9.85 8.66 -0.65
N ARG A 37 -8.75 8.32 0.03
CA ARG A 37 -8.13 9.19 1.02
C ARG A 37 -6.64 8.91 1.12
N SER A 38 -5.85 9.95 1.39
CA SER A 38 -4.45 9.83 1.77
C SER A 38 -4.18 10.64 3.03
N ALA A 39 -3.42 10.09 3.96
CA ALA A 39 -2.93 10.82 5.13
C ALA A 39 -1.46 10.51 5.38
N ARG A 40 -0.78 11.49 5.96
CA ARG A 40 0.61 11.40 6.38
C ARG A 40 0.71 11.99 7.77
N ASP A 41 1.46 11.32 8.63
CA ASP A 41 1.72 11.82 9.97
C ASP A 41 2.72 13.00 9.96
N PRO A 42 2.72 13.86 10.99
CA PRO A 42 3.62 15.02 11.02
C PRO A 42 5.11 14.66 10.98
N SER A 43 5.49 13.48 11.49
CA SER A 43 6.89 13.03 11.50
C SER A 43 7.34 12.38 10.19
N SER A 44 6.43 12.22 9.22
CA SER A 44 6.68 11.57 7.93
C SER A 44 7.20 10.14 8.05
N THR A 45 6.83 9.46 9.15
CA THR A 45 7.18 8.07 9.44
C THR A 45 6.04 7.11 9.10
N TRP A 46 4.85 7.62 8.78
CA TRP A 46 3.72 6.84 8.33
C TRP A 46 2.89 7.58 7.28
N ILE A 47 2.67 6.90 6.16
CA ILE A 47 1.70 7.27 5.12
C ILE A 47 0.65 6.17 5.05
N VAL A 48 -0.62 6.56 4.95
CA VAL A 48 -1.72 5.66 4.63
C VAL A 48 -2.43 6.16 3.38
N LEU A 49 -2.68 5.23 2.45
CA LEU A 49 -3.50 5.43 1.26
C LEU A 49 -4.69 4.48 1.35
N ASP A 50 -5.88 5.03 1.14
CA ASP A 50 -7.15 4.31 1.14
C ASP A 50 -7.69 4.31 -0.28
N PHE A 51 -7.87 3.11 -0.83
CA PHE A 51 -8.48 2.83 -2.13
C PHE A 51 -9.80 2.05 -1.96
N VAL A 52 -10.45 2.16 -0.80
CA VAL A 52 -11.66 1.43 -0.38
C VAL A 52 -11.42 -0.06 -0.14
N ASP A 53 -11.14 -0.82 -1.20
CA ASP A 53 -10.94 -2.28 -1.13
C ASP A 53 -9.50 -2.65 -0.70
N VAL A 54 -8.56 -1.72 -0.92
CA VAL A 54 -7.14 -1.87 -0.57
C VAL A 54 -6.69 -0.66 0.25
N VAL A 55 -6.09 -0.91 1.42
CA VAL A 55 -5.40 0.11 2.21
C VAL A 55 -3.89 -0.14 2.20
N VAL A 56 -3.12 0.85 1.78
CA VAL A 56 -1.65 0.77 1.73
C VAL A 56 -1.06 1.56 2.90
N HIS A 57 -0.28 0.90 3.74
CA HIS A 57 0.51 1.52 4.79
C HIS A 57 1.98 1.52 4.40
N VAL A 58 2.60 2.70 4.34
CA VAL A 58 4.04 2.87 4.14
C VAL A 58 4.63 3.41 5.42
N PHE A 59 5.52 2.63 6.03
CA PHE A 59 6.13 2.95 7.31
C PHE A 59 7.64 3.18 7.22
N GLU A 60 8.14 4.02 8.10
CA GLU A 60 9.54 3.95 8.54
C GLU A 60 9.75 2.68 9.40
N PRO A 61 10.91 2.00 9.36
CA PRO A 61 11.09 0.69 9.99
C PRO A 61 10.79 0.62 11.49
N ALA A 62 11.24 1.60 12.28
CA ALA A 62 10.97 1.61 13.72
C ALA A 62 9.47 1.83 13.99
N THR A 63 8.82 2.65 13.17
CA THR A 63 7.39 2.93 13.26
C THR A 63 6.55 1.70 12.92
N ARG A 64 6.93 0.93 11.89
CA ARG A 64 6.29 -0.35 11.56
C ARG A 64 6.36 -1.33 12.73
N ALA A 65 7.54 -1.45 13.35
CA ALA A 65 7.75 -2.33 14.49
C ALA A 65 6.97 -1.88 15.74
N HIS A 66 6.76 -0.57 15.92
CA HIS A 66 5.98 -0.03 17.03
C HIS A 66 4.48 -0.33 16.90
N TYR A 67 3.90 -0.15 15.70
CA TYR A 67 2.48 -0.37 15.46
C TYR A 67 2.11 -1.83 15.18
N ASP A 68 3.04 -2.61 14.61
CA ASP A 68 2.92 -4.05 14.35
C ASP A 68 1.55 -4.47 13.79
N LEU A 69 1.13 -3.82 12.70
CA LEU A 69 -0.15 -4.12 12.07
C LEU A 69 -0.20 -5.56 11.56
N GLU A 70 0.95 -6.16 11.24
CA GLU A 70 1.04 -7.58 10.90
C GLU A 70 0.55 -8.50 12.01
N MET A 71 0.79 -8.16 13.27
CA MET A 71 0.23 -8.92 14.39
C MET A 71 -1.29 -8.77 14.44
N LEU A 72 -1.81 -7.54 14.30
CA LEU A 72 -3.25 -7.26 14.34
C LEU A 72 -4.02 -7.96 13.21
N TRP A 73 -3.42 -8.01 12.02
CA TRP A 73 -4.01 -8.61 10.82
C TRP A 73 -3.47 -10.02 10.54
N GLY A 74 -2.78 -10.63 11.51
CA GLY A 74 -2.02 -11.87 11.34
C GLY A 74 -2.88 -13.10 11.00
N ASP A 75 -4.16 -13.08 11.40
CA ASP A 75 -5.13 -14.13 11.08
C ASP A 75 -5.64 -14.05 9.62
N GLY A 76 -5.33 -12.97 8.91
CA GLY A 76 -5.67 -12.77 7.51
C GLY A 76 -4.82 -13.64 6.57
N PRO A 77 -5.41 -14.26 5.53
CA PRO A 77 -4.64 -14.98 4.53
C PRO A 77 -3.60 -14.07 3.86
N ARG A 78 -2.33 -14.51 3.83
CA ARG A 78 -1.31 -13.80 3.05
C ARG A 78 -1.51 -14.06 1.57
N VAL A 79 -1.77 -12.99 0.81
CA VAL A 79 -1.81 -13.04 -0.66
C VAL A 79 -0.39 -13.26 -1.18
N PRO A 80 -0.10 -14.36 -1.90
CA PRO A 80 1.22 -14.56 -2.51
C PRO A 80 1.53 -13.44 -3.49
N TRP A 81 2.67 -12.77 -3.31
CA TRP A 81 3.11 -11.69 -4.18
C TRP A 81 4.43 -12.04 -4.88
N SER A 82 4.47 -11.80 -6.19
CA SER A 82 5.70 -11.86 -6.98
C SER A 82 5.91 -10.49 -7.64
N PRO A 83 7.15 -9.95 -7.63
CA PRO A 83 7.47 -8.78 -8.43
C PRO A 83 7.10 -9.05 -9.89
N ARG A 84 6.30 -8.17 -10.47
CA ARG A 84 6.07 -8.19 -11.92
C ARG A 84 7.39 -7.77 -12.56
N LYS A 85 7.91 -8.58 -13.49
CA LYS A 85 9.07 -8.17 -14.32
C LYS A 85 8.70 -6.86 -15.02
N ALA A 86 9.59 -5.87 -14.94
CA ALA A 86 9.43 -4.63 -15.69
C ALA A 86 9.24 -4.99 -17.18
N GLY A 87 8.11 -4.58 -17.76
CA GLY A 87 7.74 -4.87 -19.16
C GLY A 87 6.58 -5.85 -19.36
N ALA A 88 6.04 -6.49 -18.32
CA ALA A 88 4.79 -7.23 -18.47
C ALA A 88 3.61 -6.25 -18.55
N GLY A 89 2.84 -6.32 -19.65
CA GLY A 89 1.62 -5.52 -19.88
C GLY A 89 0.57 -5.70 -18.77
N PRO A 90 -0.52 -4.92 -18.80
CA PRO A 90 -1.52 -4.93 -17.74
C PRO A 90 -2.04 -6.35 -17.49
N ALA A 91 -2.15 -6.72 -16.21
CA ALA A 91 -2.69 -8.02 -15.82
C ALA A 91 -4.12 -8.16 -16.35
N PRO A 92 -4.51 -9.35 -16.84
CA PRO A 92 -5.88 -9.59 -17.26
C PRO A 92 -6.80 -9.37 -16.06
N THR A 93 -7.77 -8.47 -16.20
CA THR A 93 -8.84 -8.27 -15.24
C THR A 93 -9.74 -9.50 -15.29
N SER A 94 -9.53 -10.47 -14.39
CA SER A 94 -10.52 -11.52 -14.16
C SER A 94 -11.71 -10.90 -13.44
N ARG A 95 -12.78 -10.63 -14.20
CA ARG A 95 -14.13 -10.53 -13.66
C ARG A 95 -14.72 -11.93 -13.70
N ASP A 96 -14.82 -12.56 -12.54
CA ASP A 96 -15.78 -13.65 -12.28
C ASP A 96 -16.87 -13.09 -11.36
#